data_AF-A0A7J3JC13-F1
#
_entry.id   AF-A0A7J3JC13-F1
#
_cell.length_a   1.000
_cell.length_b   1.000
_cell.length_c   1.000
_cell.angle_alpha   90.00
_cell.angle_beta   90.00
_cell.angle_gamma   90.00
#
_symmetry.space_group_name_H-M   'P 1'
#
loop_
_entity.id
_entity.type
_entity.pdbx_description
1 polymer ?
#
loop_
_entity_poly.entity_id
_entity_poly.type
_entity_poly.pdbx_seq_one_letter_code
_entity_poly.pdbx_strand_id
1 'polypeptide(L)'
;MTATEEPQVTTISEKGQVVIPQSVRRELGIKPKNKFLVYGKGDTIIMKKIELPDIKKEWERIFELMDKKALALTEQEIQKEIAATRKKA
;
A
#
# COMPACT_ATOMS: atom_id res chain seq x y z
N MET A 1 -0.28 -20.57 -25.13
CA MET A 1 -1.00 -20.57 -23.84
C MET A 1 0.00 -20.20 -22.78
N THR A 2 -0.25 -19.14 -22.01
CA THR A 2 0.66 -18.75 -20.93
C THR A 2 0.38 -19.60 -19.69
N ALA A 3 1.35 -19.72 -18.78
CA ALA A 3 1.24 -20.63 -17.63
C ALA A 3 0.14 -20.21 -16.62
N THR A 4 -0.42 -19.00 -16.76
CA THR A 4 -1.62 -18.55 -16.04
C THR A 4 -2.93 -19.04 -16.65
N GLU A 5 -2.96 -19.50 -17.91
CA GLU A 5 -4.17 -20.03 -18.54
C GLU A 5 -4.43 -21.50 -18.19
N GLU A 6 -3.40 -22.23 -17.73
CA GLU A 6 -3.53 -23.60 -17.24
C GLU A 6 -3.87 -23.62 -15.72
N PRO A 7 -4.97 -24.27 -15.31
CA PRO A 7 -5.36 -24.32 -13.91
C PRO A 7 -4.36 -25.15 -13.09
N GLN A 8 -3.87 -24.58 -11.98
CA GLN A 8 -3.00 -25.26 -11.04
C GLN A 8 -3.71 -25.43 -9.69
N VAL A 9 -3.69 -26.64 -9.15
CA VAL A 9 -4.36 -26.97 -7.90
C VAL A 9 -3.38 -26.89 -6.74
N THR A 10 -3.79 -26.22 -5.66
CA THR A 10 -3.02 -26.12 -4.42
C THR A 10 -3.91 -26.41 -3.23
N THR A 11 -3.38 -27.13 -2.24
CA THR A 11 -4.09 -27.40 -0.98
C THR A 11 -3.93 -26.24 -0.01
N ILE A 12 -4.99 -25.94 0.75
CA ILE A 12 -4.94 -24.98 1.84
C ILE A 12 -4.16 -25.56 3.03
N SER A 13 -3.31 -24.76 3.66
CA SER A 13 -2.61 -25.18 4.88
C SER A 13 -3.56 -25.22 6.08
N GLU A 14 -3.14 -25.87 7.17
CA GLU A 14 -3.90 -25.90 8.44
C GLU A 14 -4.22 -24.50 8.99
N LYS A 15 -3.38 -23.51 8.68
CA LYS A 15 -3.56 -22.11 9.09
C LYS A 15 -4.39 -21.30 8.10
N GLY A 16 -5.02 -21.95 7.12
CA GLY A 16 -5.84 -21.28 6.10
C GLY A 16 -5.03 -20.57 5.02
N GLN A 17 -3.75 -20.91 4.81
CA GLN A 17 -2.91 -20.26 3.79
C GLN A 17 -2.97 -21.02 2.47
N VAL A 18 -3.12 -20.30 1.36
CA VAL A 18 -3.03 -20.86 0.01
C VAL A 18 -1.68 -20.51 -0.61
N VAL A 19 -1.00 -21.50 -1.18
CA VAL A 19 0.29 -21.31 -1.84
C VAL A 19 0.05 -20.89 -3.29
N ILE A 20 0.60 -19.76 -3.71
CA ILE A 20 0.59 -19.38 -5.13
C ILE A 20 1.71 -20.16 -5.87
N PRO A 21 1.38 -20.92 -6.92
CA PRO A 21 2.39 -21.68 -7.69
C PRO A 21 3.48 -20.78 -8.28
N GLN A 22 4.67 -21.37 -8.48
CA GLN A 22 5.86 -20.62 -8.91
C GLN A 22 5.71 -20.03 -10.33
N SER A 23 5.02 -20.73 -11.22
CA SER A 23 4.65 -20.27 -12.57
C SER A 23 3.86 -18.96 -12.50
N VAL A 24 2.73 -18.98 -11.78
CA VAL A 24 1.83 -17.83 -11.59
C VAL A 24 2.57 -16.66 -10.93
N ARG A 25 3.39 -16.93 -9.91
CA ARG A 25 4.20 -15.88 -9.26
C ARG A 25 5.16 -15.17 -10.22
N ARG A 26 5.84 -15.94 -11.09
CA ARG A 26 6.79 -15.39 -12.07
C ARG A 26 6.09 -14.55 -13.12
N GLU A 27 5.01 -15.07 -13.67
CA GLU A 27 4.26 -14.41 -14.75
C GLU A 27 3.57 -13.12 -14.26
N LEU A 28 2.95 -13.15 -13.08
CA LEU A 28 2.27 -11.98 -12.50
C LEU A 28 3.21 -11.05 -11.70
N GLY A 29 4.53 -11.33 -11.70
CA GLY A 29 5.54 -10.52 -11.00
C GLY A 29 5.24 -10.34 -9.51
N ILE A 30 4.76 -11.40 -8.84
CA ILE A 30 4.40 -11.39 -7.42
C ILE A 30 5.67 -11.58 -6.59
N LYS A 31 5.98 -10.58 -5.77
CA LYS A 31 7.15 -10.56 -4.89
C LYS A 31 6.74 -10.62 -3.42
N PRO A 32 7.65 -11.05 -2.51
CA PRO A 32 7.42 -10.89 -1.08
C PRO A 32 6.99 -9.46 -0.74
N LYS A 33 6.09 -9.31 0.25
CA LYS A 33 5.49 -8.03 0.68
C LYS A 33 4.50 -7.39 -0.29
N ASN A 34 4.27 -7.95 -1.49
CA ASN A 34 3.14 -7.52 -2.30
C ASN A 34 1.83 -7.74 -1.54
N LYS A 35 0.94 -6.76 -1.62
CA LYS A 35 -0.37 -6.82 -0.97
C LYS A 35 -1.43 -7.11 -2.02
N PHE A 36 -2.49 -7.79 -1.59
CA PHE A 36 -3.61 -8.16 -2.44
C PHE A 36 -4.90 -7.68 -1.77
N LEU A 37 -5.78 -7.09 -2.57
CA LEU A 37 -7.19 -6.98 -2.23
C LEU A 37 -7.82 -8.36 -2.44
N VAL A 38 -8.52 -8.88 -1.43
CA VAL A 38 -9.16 -10.20 -1.47
C VAL A 38 -10.66 -10.02 -1.24
N TYR A 39 -11.49 -10.58 -2.12
CA TYR A 39 -12.93 -10.62 -1.95
C TYR A 39 -13.50 -11.94 -2.47
N GLY A 40 -14.57 -12.41 -1.83
CA GLY A 40 -15.28 -13.64 -2.20
C GLY A 40 -16.61 -13.32 -2.89
N LYS A 41 -16.97 -14.13 -3.88
CA LYS A 41 -18.31 -14.13 -4.49
C LYS A 41 -18.73 -15.57 -4.79
N GLY A 42 -19.69 -16.09 -4.05
CA GLY A 42 -20.12 -17.48 -4.16
C GLY A 42 -18.99 -18.45 -3.80
N ASP A 43 -18.60 -19.29 -4.75
CA ASP A 43 -17.49 -20.25 -4.68
C ASP A 43 -16.15 -19.68 -5.16
N THR A 44 -16.12 -18.42 -5.57
CA THR A 44 -14.96 -17.79 -6.20
C THR A 44 -14.28 -16.81 -5.23
N ILE A 45 -12.95 -16.93 -5.10
CA ILE A 45 -12.09 -15.94 -4.43
C ILE A 45 -11.32 -15.17 -5.50
N ILE A 46 -11.40 -13.85 -5.45
CA ILE A 46 -10.67 -12.96 -6.36
C ILE A 46 -9.60 -12.21 -5.57
N MET A 47 -8.36 -12.30 -6.05
CA MET A 47 -7.21 -11.60 -5.50
C MET A 47 -6.67 -10.60 -6.53
N LYS A 48 -6.71 -9.31 -6.20
CA LYS A 48 -6.13 -8.26 -7.04
C LYS A 48 -4.89 -7.69 -6.37
N LYS A 49 -3.74 -7.74 -7.04
CA LYS A 49 -2.51 -7.09 -6.57
C LYS A 49 -2.78 -5.59 -6.44
N ILE A 50 -2.41 -5.02 -5.29
CA ILE A 50 -2.47 -3.58 -5.05
C ILE A 50 -1.06 -3.03 -4.92
N GLU A 51 -0.81 -1.93 -5.60
CA GLU A 51 0.38 -1.11 -5.37
C GLU A 51 -0.01 -0.05 -4.37
N LEU A 52 0.44 -0.21 -3.13
CA LEU A 52 0.28 0.85 -2.15
C LEU A 52 1.28 1.95 -2.48
N PRO A 53 0.85 3.23 -2.48
CA PRO A 53 1.80 4.33 -2.60
C PRO A 53 2.82 4.24 -1.47
N ASP A 54 4.08 4.51 -1.79
CA ASP A 54 5.13 4.62 -0.80
C ASP A 54 4.91 5.93 -0.04
N ILE A 55 4.14 5.84 1.04
CA ILE A 55 3.78 6.98 1.88
C ILE A 55 5.04 7.74 2.31
N LYS A 56 6.15 7.05 2.60
CA LYS A 56 7.39 7.70 3.01
C LYS A 56 7.98 8.55 1.89
N LYS A 57 8.01 8.01 0.67
CA LYS A 57 8.47 8.74 -0.52
C LYS A 57 7.55 9.92 -0.86
N GLU A 58 6.25 9.77 -0.64
CA GLU A 58 5.27 10.85 -0.79
C GLU A 58 5.55 11.98 0.21
N TRP A 59 5.78 11.63 1.48
CA TRP A 59 6.15 12.59 2.53
C TRP A 59 7.48 13.29 2.26
N GLU A 60 8.52 12.55 1.86
CA GLU A 60 9.82 13.11 1.47
C GLU A 60 9.64 14.15 0.35
N ARG A 61 8.82 13.84 -0.66
CA ARG A 61 8.50 14.78 -1.74
C ARG A 61 7.74 16.01 -1.27
N ILE A 62 6.83 15.87 -0.32
CA ILE A 62 6.11 17.01 0.29
C ILE A 62 7.09 17.92 1.03
N PHE A 63 7.98 17.36 1.85
CA PHE A 63 8.99 18.13 2.57
C PHE A 63 9.96 18.85 1.62
N GLU A 64 10.45 18.18 0.57
CA GLU A 64 11.29 18.82 -0.45
C GLU A 64 10.60 20.02 -1.12
N LEU A 65 9.28 19.93 -1.37
CA LEU A 65 8.52 21.03 -1.95
C LEU A 65 8.31 22.18 -0.95
N MET A 66 8.18 21.88 0.34
CA MET A 66 8.07 22.88 1.40
C MET A 66 9.39 23.63 1.61
N ASP A 67 10.51 22.91 1.64
CA ASP A 67 11.86 23.48 1.77
C ASP A 67 12.20 24.39 0.59
N LYS A 68 11.88 23.97 -0.65
CA LYS A 68 12.08 24.79 -1.86
C LYS A 68 11.26 26.06 -1.90
N LYS A 69 10.08 26.07 -1.25
CA LYS A 69 9.21 27.25 -1.20
C LYS A 69 9.62 28.23 -0.11
N ALA A 70 10.66 27.94 0.69
CA ALA A 70 11.11 28.78 1.80
C ALA A 70 9.93 29.24 2.67
N LEU A 71 8.95 28.36 2.91
CA LEU A 71 7.92 28.56 3.93
C LEU A 71 8.59 28.36 5.29
N ALA A 72 9.48 29.27 5.64
CA ALA A 72 10.17 29.31 6.91
C ALA A 72 9.16 29.80 7.97
N LEU A 73 8.24 28.90 8.34
CA LEU A 73 7.36 29.10 9.48
C LEU A 73 8.25 29.24 10.71
N THR A 74 8.24 30.43 11.30
CA THR A 74 9.00 30.70 12.50
C THR A 74 8.33 29.99 13.68
N GLU A 75 9.13 29.61 14.67
CA GLU A 75 8.61 28.98 15.90
C GLU A 75 7.54 29.86 16.58
N GLN A 76 7.67 31.18 16.45
CA GLN A 76 6.70 32.16 16.95
C GLN A 76 5.34 32.07 16.24
N GLU A 77 5.31 31.89 14.92
CA GLU A 77 4.07 31.73 14.16
C GLU A 77 3.37 30.42 14.50
N ILE A 78 4.14 29.34 14.67
CA ILE A 78 3.62 28.03 15.09
C ILE A 78 2.97 28.14 16.48
N GLN A 79 3.65 28.75 17.44
CA GLN A 79 3.12 28.94 18.80
C GLN A 79 1.85 29.81 18.81
N LYS A 80 1.82 30.86 17.99
CA LYS A 80 0.66 31.75 17.85
C LYS A 80 -0.56 30.99 17.32
N GLU A 81 -0.39 30.15 16.31
CA GLU A 81 -1.49 29.39 15.71
C GLU A 81 -2.01 28.27 16.62
N ILE A 82 -1.10 27.59 17.35
CA ILE A 82 -1.46 26.61 18.37
C ILE A 82 -2.29 27.28 19.49
N ALA A 83 -1.85 28.45 19.98
CA ALA A 83 -2.57 29.19 21.01
C ALA A 83 -3.94 29.69 20.52
N ALA A 84 -4.03 30.16 19.27
CA ALA A 84 -5.29 30.60 18.67
C ALA A 84 -6.30 29.45 18.52
N THR A 85 -5.85 28.27 18.11
CA THR A 85 -6.70 27.07 17.96
C THR A 85 -7.18 26.55 19.31
N ARG A 86 -6.29 26.51 20.32
CA ARG A 86 -6.65 26.07 21.69
C ARG A 86 -7.65 26.99 22.38
N LYS A 87 -7.69 28.29 22.04
CA LYS A 87 -8.70 29.23 22.54
C LYS A 87 -10.07 29.10 21.87
N LYS A 88 -10.15 28.43 20.71
CA LYS A 88 -11.39 28.20 19.96
C LYS A 88 -12.05 26.84 20.28
N ALA A 89 -11.35 25.96 21.00
CA ALA A 89 -11.89 24.72 21.57
C ALA A 89 -12.41 24.99 22.99
#